data_AF-A0A0W0TTB4-F1
#
_entry.id   AF-A0A0W0TTB4-F1
#
_cell.length_a   1.000
_cell.length_b   1.000
_cell.length_c   1.000
_cell.angle_alpha   90.00
_cell.angle_beta   90.00
_cell.angle_gamma   90.00
#
_symmetry.space_group_name_H-M   'P 1'
#
loop_
_entity.id
_entity.type
_entity.pdbx_description
1 polymer ?
#
loop_
_entity_poly.entity_id
_entity_poly.type
_entity_poly.pdbx_seq_one_letter_code
_entity_poly.pdbx_strand_id
1 'polypeptide(L)'
;METNEHKQAGNQIRIVTFANPYLEGSENLSPDDKQTLKVRMMHKVDGIPMPLDLQLSAGDIVALAGDYYTLAGWGLQLQTPQGTDNKEVITKPISTPEIQAFRGAFEDLASSKVKQSDIQRIYAIEKSPLPSLLQQAAYALLVPGYGEKLNNNEAHFSPWSLRAYIVGHRSALRMAHLAYVCKELAAGRIQEDSDKLPAKLKANLQKIRDDKDNNNYKFAGKSQKDIYIELGHRYHAMAVARDLFAMHFYSDHFAAGHLSRMGMMRKNLPKNFGIWGGILVNNMHNEDNSVSITASNPFTPVISTQTKPNDEPFIMIREDHKVYGDGTYFQRQNNGNSDMLINGMDNSLGDIARLLHDGTMRQPENYGGLTFLPEIDLDKPQPQPLFIAQGKDIYYRKNVRSIKQLSPEEYANTMANPAAQKDDYEQLTYFKAFLLVLKLRVGGLFFKPEIIKPVVKTSEPLTQSSTKITQGLSEEPAPTVKVTPVKSSWQRHELSNQPGALQTHGFLALRSHKPKDNPVQAEHSFAY
;
A
#
# COMPACT_ATOMS: atom_id res chain seq x y z
N MET A 1 6.21 -2.25 -14.07
CA MET A 1 5.36 -1.05 -14.09
C MET A 1 4.02 -1.50 -14.62
N GLU A 2 3.16 -1.93 -13.71
CA GLU A 2 1.86 -2.55 -14.02
C GLU A 2 0.78 -1.49 -13.99
N THR A 3 0.88 -0.53 -14.91
CA THR A 3 0.06 0.68 -14.93
C THR A 3 -1.44 0.38 -14.95
N ASN A 4 -1.85 -0.71 -15.60
CA ASN A 4 -3.26 -1.10 -15.67
C ASN A 4 -3.79 -1.63 -14.34
N GLU A 5 -2.97 -2.33 -13.55
CA GLU A 5 -3.42 -2.91 -12.28
C GLU A 5 -3.63 -1.83 -11.23
N HIS A 6 -2.66 -0.94 -11.08
CA HIS A 6 -2.78 0.24 -10.23
C HIS A 6 -4.00 1.08 -10.60
N LYS A 7 -4.26 1.24 -11.90
CA LYS A 7 -5.43 1.98 -12.39
C LYS A 7 -6.73 1.30 -12.01
N GLN A 8 -6.84 -0.01 -12.24
CA GLN A 8 -8.04 -0.77 -11.92
C GLN A 8 -8.29 -0.80 -10.41
N ALA A 9 -7.25 -0.92 -9.59
CA ALA A 9 -7.36 -0.84 -8.15
C ALA A 9 -7.85 0.54 -7.69
N GLY A 10 -7.23 1.62 -8.16
CA GLY A 10 -7.65 2.97 -7.82
C GLY A 10 -9.06 3.33 -8.29
N ASN A 11 -9.52 2.80 -9.42
CA ASN A 11 -10.89 3.05 -9.92
C ASN A 11 -11.99 2.37 -9.10
N GLN A 12 -11.65 1.40 -8.26
CA GLN A 12 -12.59 0.73 -7.36
C GLN A 12 -12.83 1.50 -6.07
N ILE A 13 -11.94 2.43 -5.71
CA ILE A 13 -12.05 3.24 -4.49
C ILE A 13 -13.36 4.01 -4.44
N ARG A 14 -13.96 4.08 -3.24
CA ARG A 14 -15.14 4.92 -2.97
C ARG A 14 -14.94 5.74 -1.70
N ILE A 15 -15.23 7.03 -1.79
CA ILE A 15 -15.15 8.00 -0.68
C ILE A 15 -16.41 8.85 -0.57
N VAL A 16 -16.61 9.41 0.62
CA VAL A 16 -17.55 10.52 0.80
C VAL A 16 -16.89 11.80 0.29
N THR A 17 -17.45 12.41 -0.75
CA THR A 17 -16.89 13.62 -1.38
C THR A 17 -17.18 14.91 -0.61
N PHE A 18 -18.12 14.88 0.35
CA PHE A 18 -18.58 16.03 1.13
C PHE A 18 -19.03 17.23 0.28
N ALA A 19 -19.67 16.95 -0.86
CA ALA A 19 -20.11 17.96 -1.84
C ALA A 19 -18.98 18.89 -2.32
N ASN A 20 -17.73 18.40 -2.31
CA ASN A 20 -16.58 19.14 -2.79
C ASN A 20 -16.62 19.23 -4.32
N PRO A 21 -16.64 20.43 -4.93
CA PRO A 21 -16.75 20.61 -6.39
C PRO A 21 -15.51 20.12 -7.16
N TYR A 22 -14.42 19.79 -6.47
CA TYR A 22 -13.19 19.26 -7.06
C TYR A 22 -13.09 17.73 -7.02
N LEU A 23 -14.12 17.07 -6.48
CA LEU A 23 -14.24 15.63 -6.37
C LEU A 23 -15.57 15.20 -7.02
N GLU A 24 -15.49 14.37 -8.06
CA GLU A 24 -16.66 13.88 -8.81
C GLU A 24 -16.74 12.35 -8.76
N GLY A 25 -17.95 11.82 -8.95
CA GLY A 25 -18.22 10.38 -8.87
C GLY A 25 -18.30 9.87 -7.43
N SER A 26 -18.11 8.57 -7.24
CA SER A 26 -18.18 7.91 -5.94
C SER A 26 -19.50 8.08 -5.18
N GLU A 27 -20.63 8.15 -5.89
CA GLU A 27 -21.95 8.33 -5.29
C GLU A 27 -22.54 7.01 -4.76
N ASN A 28 -22.15 5.88 -5.36
CA ASN A 28 -22.54 4.54 -4.96
C ASN A 28 -21.52 3.47 -5.36
N LEU A 29 -21.81 2.22 -5.01
CA LEU A 29 -20.93 1.06 -5.25
C LEU A 29 -21.05 0.49 -6.68
N SER A 30 -21.76 1.14 -7.60
CA SER A 30 -21.83 0.66 -9.00
C SER A 30 -20.44 0.65 -9.64
N PRO A 31 -20.14 -0.37 -10.47
CA PRO A 31 -18.90 -0.42 -11.25
C PRO A 31 -18.89 0.56 -12.43
N ASP A 32 -19.97 1.32 -12.67
CA ASP A 32 -20.04 2.26 -13.80
C ASP A 32 -18.91 3.30 -13.77
N ASP A 33 -18.36 3.64 -14.93
CA ASP A 33 -17.32 4.67 -15.08
C ASP A 33 -17.73 6.04 -14.51
N LYS A 34 -19.04 6.33 -14.46
CA LYS A 34 -19.59 7.55 -13.84
C LYS A 34 -19.37 7.60 -12.33
N GLN A 35 -19.24 6.44 -11.69
CA GLN A 35 -19.01 6.29 -10.26
C GLN A 35 -17.52 6.22 -9.91
N THR A 36 -16.63 6.17 -10.91
CA THR A 36 -15.19 6.29 -10.67
C THR A 36 -14.89 7.66 -10.05
N LEU A 37 -14.20 7.67 -8.91
CA LEU A 37 -13.75 8.90 -8.28
C LEU A 37 -12.83 9.66 -9.23
N LYS A 38 -13.18 10.92 -9.53
CA LYS A 38 -12.33 11.85 -10.28
C LYS A 38 -11.93 13.02 -9.40
N VAL A 39 -10.67 13.41 -9.51
CA VAL A 39 -10.08 14.48 -8.71
C VAL A 39 -9.55 15.55 -9.66
N ARG A 40 -10.00 16.79 -9.45
CA ARG A 40 -9.35 17.96 -10.05
C ARG A 40 -8.02 18.19 -9.32
N MET A 41 -6.91 17.96 -10.01
CA MET A 41 -5.58 18.00 -9.40
C MET A 41 -5.27 19.39 -8.85
N MET A 42 -4.54 19.42 -7.74
CA MET A 42 -4.20 20.65 -7.03
C MET A 42 -2.68 20.82 -6.96
N HIS A 43 -2.18 22.00 -7.31
CA HIS A 43 -0.78 22.39 -7.08
C HIS A 43 -0.70 23.50 -6.03
N LYS A 44 0.51 23.83 -5.56
CA LYS A 44 0.71 24.93 -4.61
C LYS A 44 1.28 26.15 -5.32
N VAL A 45 0.63 27.29 -5.12
CA VAL A 45 1.16 28.62 -5.44
C VAL A 45 1.38 29.33 -4.11
N ASP A 46 2.63 29.64 -3.77
CA ASP A 46 3.02 30.26 -2.49
C ASP A 46 2.51 29.55 -1.23
N GLY A 47 2.31 28.23 -1.34
CA GLY A 47 1.80 27.38 -0.27
C GLY A 47 0.27 27.25 -0.23
N ILE A 48 -0.46 27.98 -1.07
CA ILE A 48 -1.92 27.93 -1.21
C ILE A 48 -2.28 26.92 -2.31
N PRO A 49 -3.18 25.95 -2.04
CA PRO A 49 -3.72 25.06 -3.05
C PRO A 49 -4.46 25.82 -4.16
N MET A 50 -4.12 25.51 -5.41
CA MET A 50 -4.76 26.04 -6.61
C MET A 50 -5.19 24.88 -7.51
N PRO A 51 -6.39 24.93 -8.13
CA PRO A 51 -6.83 23.90 -9.06
C PRO A 51 -6.05 23.99 -10.38
N LEU A 52 -5.61 22.84 -10.88
CA LEU A 52 -5.06 22.66 -12.22
C LEU A 52 -6.17 22.37 -13.22
N ASP A 53 -5.95 22.69 -14.49
CA ASP A 53 -6.79 22.18 -15.58
C ASP A 53 -6.41 20.74 -15.95
N LEU A 54 -6.43 19.88 -14.94
CA LEU A 54 -6.10 18.46 -15.04
C LEU A 54 -7.04 17.70 -14.10
N GLN A 55 -7.85 16.83 -14.67
CA GLN A 55 -8.78 15.99 -13.91
C GLN A 55 -8.46 14.52 -14.17
N LEU A 56 -8.15 13.80 -13.10
CA LEU A 56 -7.69 12.42 -13.15
C LEU A 56 -8.68 11.52 -12.41
N SER A 57 -8.89 10.30 -12.91
CA SER A 57 -9.53 9.29 -12.06
C SER A 57 -8.60 8.91 -10.90
N ALA A 58 -9.15 8.36 -9.83
CA ALA A 58 -8.36 7.80 -8.75
C ALA A 58 -7.36 6.76 -9.25
N GLY A 59 -7.79 5.89 -10.17
CA GLY A 59 -6.90 4.96 -10.87
C GLY A 59 -5.79 5.63 -11.66
N ASP A 60 -6.06 6.73 -12.38
CA ASP A 60 -5.00 7.46 -13.09
C ASP A 60 -3.95 7.98 -12.09
N ILE A 61 -4.34 8.53 -10.95
CA ILE A 61 -3.38 9.03 -9.95
C ILE A 61 -2.51 7.90 -9.40
N VAL A 62 -3.11 6.77 -9.02
CA VAL A 62 -2.39 5.60 -8.48
C VAL A 62 -1.46 5.01 -9.54
N ALA A 63 -1.89 4.93 -10.80
CA ALA A 63 -1.11 4.32 -11.88
C ALA A 63 0.04 5.20 -12.40
N LEU A 64 -0.11 6.52 -12.31
CA LEU A 64 0.86 7.47 -12.85
C LEU A 64 1.93 7.88 -11.83
N ALA A 65 1.56 7.89 -10.55
CA ALA A 65 2.50 8.10 -9.46
C ALA A 65 3.59 7.02 -9.47
N GLY A 66 4.81 7.36 -9.08
CA GLY A 66 5.95 6.41 -9.01
C GLY A 66 6.53 6.01 -10.38
N ASP A 67 5.69 5.51 -11.28
CA ASP A 67 6.11 4.96 -12.58
C ASP A 67 6.47 6.05 -13.61
N TYR A 68 5.61 7.05 -13.78
CA TYR A 68 5.75 8.05 -14.84
C TYR A 68 5.96 9.47 -14.33
N TYR A 69 5.31 9.81 -13.22
CA TYR A 69 5.39 11.14 -12.61
C TYR A 69 5.84 11.00 -11.15
N THR A 70 7.14 11.26 -10.96
CA THR A 70 7.84 11.29 -9.67
C THR A 70 9.26 11.80 -9.89
N LEU A 71 9.95 12.17 -8.81
CA LEU A 71 11.38 12.49 -8.88
C LEU A 71 12.20 11.22 -8.76
N ALA A 72 13.09 10.95 -9.71
CA ALA A 72 14.00 9.80 -9.65
C ALA A 72 14.82 9.80 -8.34
N GLY A 73 14.90 8.64 -7.68
CA GLY A 73 15.67 8.46 -6.45
C GLY A 73 15.11 9.15 -5.21
N TRP A 74 13.88 9.71 -5.26
CA TRP A 74 13.27 10.36 -4.10
C TRP A 74 13.12 9.39 -2.90
N GLY A 75 12.91 8.10 -3.18
CA GLY A 75 12.84 7.03 -2.18
C GLY A 75 14.11 6.91 -1.34
N LEU A 76 15.29 7.23 -1.89
CA LEU A 76 16.56 7.22 -1.15
C LEU A 76 16.65 8.29 -0.06
N GLN A 77 15.77 9.29 -0.11
CA GLN A 77 15.65 10.31 0.94
C GLN A 77 14.77 9.85 2.11
N LEU A 78 14.13 8.68 1.98
CA LEU A 78 13.32 8.07 3.03
C LEU A 78 14.19 7.34 4.04
N GLN A 79 13.87 7.51 5.32
CA GLN A 79 14.60 6.86 6.39
C GLN A 79 14.03 5.47 6.63
N THR A 80 14.69 4.46 6.08
CA THR A 80 14.37 3.05 6.35
C THR A 80 15.39 2.45 7.34
N PRO A 81 14.98 1.48 8.18
CA PRO A 81 15.90 0.73 9.00
C PRO A 81 16.82 -0.15 8.13
N GLN A 82 17.95 -0.60 8.68
CA GLN A 82 18.90 -1.47 7.96
C GLN A 82 18.37 -2.91 7.75
N GLY A 83 17.14 -3.22 8.17
CA GLY A 83 16.52 -4.54 8.09
C GLY A 83 15.11 -4.54 7.51
N THR A 84 14.44 -5.68 7.65
CA THR A 84 13.08 -5.94 7.14
C THR A 84 11.99 -5.73 8.18
N ASP A 85 12.29 -5.08 9.32
CA ASP A 85 11.27 -4.85 10.35
C ASP A 85 10.37 -3.67 9.97
N ASN A 86 9.24 -4.02 9.36
CA ASN A 86 8.23 -3.07 8.92
C ASN A 86 7.54 -2.37 10.12
N LYS A 87 7.62 -2.89 11.35
CA LYS A 87 7.15 -2.17 12.55
C LYS A 87 8.03 -0.96 12.88
N GLU A 88 9.34 -1.10 12.75
CA GLU A 88 10.27 0.03 12.93
C GLU A 88 10.01 1.10 11.87
N VAL A 89 9.73 0.71 10.61
CA VAL A 89 9.38 1.64 9.52
C VAL A 89 8.16 2.50 9.86
N ILE A 90 7.11 1.87 10.42
CA ILE A 90 5.84 2.54 10.75
C ILE A 90 6.01 3.51 11.92
N THR A 91 6.68 3.08 12.99
CA THR A 91 6.80 3.85 14.25
C THR A 91 7.86 4.94 14.18
N LYS A 92 8.78 4.89 13.21
CA LYS A 92 9.84 5.87 13.08
C LYS A 92 9.28 7.28 12.85
N PRO A 93 9.70 8.30 13.62
CA PRO A 93 9.27 9.67 13.41
C PRO A 93 9.51 10.13 11.97
N ILE A 94 8.54 10.85 11.39
CA ILE A 94 8.64 11.39 10.04
C ILE A 94 9.42 12.70 10.08
N SER A 95 10.56 12.74 9.38
CA SER A 95 11.43 13.91 9.33
C SER A 95 10.96 14.95 8.30
N THR A 96 11.41 16.20 8.45
CA THR A 96 11.10 17.26 7.48
C THR A 96 11.65 16.98 6.07
N PRO A 97 12.88 16.46 5.90
CA PRO A 97 13.39 16.06 4.58
C PRO A 97 12.50 15.04 3.87
N GLU A 98 11.98 14.03 4.57
CA GLU A 98 11.08 13.03 3.99
C GLU A 98 9.78 13.66 3.45
N ILE A 99 9.21 14.59 4.23
CA ILE A 99 8.00 15.33 3.82
C ILE A 99 8.27 16.20 2.59
N GLN A 100 9.47 16.78 2.48
CA GLN A 100 9.88 17.57 1.33
C GLN A 100 10.11 16.69 0.10
N ALA A 101 10.76 15.53 0.27
CA ALA A 101 10.99 14.56 -0.78
C ALA A 101 9.68 14.05 -1.38
N PHE A 102 8.75 13.59 -0.54
CA PHE A 102 7.42 13.17 -0.99
C PHE A 102 6.67 14.31 -1.68
N ARG A 103 6.75 15.53 -1.14
CA ARG A 103 6.09 16.68 -1.77
C ARG A 103 6.65 16.96 -3.16
N GLY A 104 7.97 16.90 -3.34
CA GLY A 104 8.61 17.07 -4.64
C GLY A 104 8.17 15.99 -5.64
N ALA A 105 8.11 14.73 -5.20
CA ALA A 105 7.60 13.63 -6.01
C ALA A 105 6.14 13.85 -6.44
N PHE A 106 5.26 14.21 -5.51
CA PHE A 106 3.86 14.53 -5.80
C PHE A 106 3.71 15.74 -6.75
N GLU A 107 4.53 16.77 -6.58
CA GLU A 107 4.50 18.00 -7.39
C GLU A 107 4.95 17.74 -8.84
N ASP A 108 5.63 16.63 -9.15
CA ASP A 108 5.92 16.23 -10.54
C ASP A 108 4.63 15.86 -11.29
N LEU A 109 3.74 15.08 -10.66
CA LEU A 109 2.40 14.77 -11.22
C LEU A 109 1.48 15.99 -11.15
N ALA A 110 1.49 16.69 -10.01
CA ALA A 110 0.67 17.88 -9.78
C ALA A 110 1.32 19.17 -10.32
N SER A 111 2.01 19.08 -11.47
CA SER A 111 2.64 20.21 -12.13
C SER A 111 1.71 20.81 -13.19
N SER A 112 1.72 22.13 -13.34
CA SER A 112 0.99 22.82 -14.42
C SER A 112 1.53 22.49 -15.82
N LYS A 113 2.67 21.81 -15.90
CA LYS A 113 3.25 21.32 -17.16
C LYS A 113 2.61 20.01 -17.64
N VAL A 114 1.97 19.24 -16.74
CA VAL A 114 1.35 17.96 -17.06
C VAL A 114 -0.02 18.20 -17.69
N LYS A 115 -0.25 17.62 -18.87
CA LYS A 115 -1.51 17.75 -19.62
C LYS A 115 -2.20 16.40 -19.77
N GLN A 116 -3.52 16.44 -20.00
CA GLN A 116 -4.30 15.24 -20.31
C GLN A 116 -3.74 14.47 -21.52
N SER A 117 -3.20 15.17 -22.52
CA SER A 117 -2.58 14.58 -23.70
C SER A 117 -1.34 13.74 -23.37
N ASP A 118 -0.58 14.11 -22.34
CA ASP A 118 0.63 13.39 -21.94
C ASP A 118 0.25 12.05 -21.31
N ILE A 119 -0.82 12.04 -20.52
CA ILE A 119 -1.39 10.84 -19.90
C ILE A 119 -2.01 9.91 -20.95
N GLN A 120 -2.76 10.47 -21.90
CA GLN A 120 -3.30 9.70 -23.02
C GLN A 120 -2.19 9.05 -23.84
N ARG A 121 -1.05 9.72 -24.02
CA ARG A 121 0.12 9.15 -24.70
C ARG A 121 0.70 7.96 -23.95
N ILE A 122 0.83 8.03 -22.62
CA ILE A 122 1.28 6.89 -21.81
C ILE A 122 0.35 5.69 -22.02
N TYR A 123 -0.97 5.88 -21.89
CA TYR A 123 -1.92 4.79 -22.11
C TYR A 123 -1.97 4.29 -23.57
N ALA A 124 -1.66 5.14 -24.55
CA ALA A 124 -1.56 4.72 -25.95
C ALA A 124 -0.34 3.83 -26.18
N ILE A 125 0.79 4.10 -25.54
CA ILE A 125 1.97 3.21 -25.56
C ILE A 125 1.63 1.90 -24.87
N GLU A 126 1.00 1.94 -23.70
CA GLU A 126 0.62 0.76 -22.92
C GLU A 126 -0.31 -0.18 -23.68
N LYS A 127 -1.32 0.37 -24.37
CA LYS A 127 -2.27 -0.40 -25.18
C LYS A 127 -1.73 -0.78 -26.57
N SER A 128 -0.54 -0.31 -26.93
CA SER A 128 0.01 -0.59 -28.25
C SER A 128 0.39 -2.07 -28.38
N PRO A 129 0.22 -2.69 -29.55
CA PRO A 129 0.64 -4.07 -29.80
C PRO A 129 2.17 -4.19 -29.96
N LEU A 130 2.93 -3.17 -29.58
CA LEU A 130 4.38 -3.16 -29.69
C LEU A 130 4.98 -4.20 -28.74
N PRO A 131 6.03 -4.93 -29.15
CA PRO A 131 6.87 -5.70 -28.23
C PRO A 131 7.36 -4.84 -27.05
N SER A 132 7.47 -5.43 -25.85
CA SER A 132 7.85 -4.71 -24.62
C SER A 132 9.13 -3.87 -24.76
N LEU A 133 10.14 -4.34 -25.50
CA LEU A 133 11.36 -3.57 -25.75
C LEU A 133 11.08 -2.26 -26.52
N LEU A 134 10.17 -2.31 -27.50
CA LEU A 134 9.77 -1.13 -28.27
C LEU A 134 8.85 -0.20 -27.46
N GLN A 135 8.01 -0.74 -26.58
CA GLN A 135 7.27 0.07 -25.62
C GLN A 135 8.21 0.81 -24.66
N GLN A 136 9.23 0.13 -24.11
CA GLN A 136 10.25 0.77 -23.26
C GLN A 136 11.03 1.85 -24.01
N ALA A 137 11.39 1.62 -25.27
CA ALA A 137 12.02 2.64 -26.11
C ALA A 137 11.08 3.84 -26.34
N ALA A 138 9.80 3.59 -26.61
CA ALA A 138 8.80 4.64 -26.76
C ALA A 138 8.66 5.47 -25.46
N TYR A 139 8.60 4.83 -24.30
CA TYR A 139 8.57 5.51 -23.02
C TYR A 139 9.85 6.33 -22.78
N ALA A 140 11.04 5.77 -23.03
CA ALA A 140 12.31 6.48 -22.87
C ALA A 140 12.41 7.75 -23.75
N LEU A 141 11.79 7.73 -24.93
CA LEU A 141 11.76 8.87 -25.84
C LEU A 141 10.69 9.91 -25.49
N LEU A 142 9.54 9.47 -24.96
CA LEU A 142 8.33 10.29 -24.86
C LEU A 142 7.99 10.73 -23.43
N VAL A 143 8.53 10.06 -22.42
CA VAL A 143 8.33 10.37 -21.00
C VAL A 143 9.62 10.96 -20.42
N PRO A 144 9.61 12.25 -20.02
CA PRO A 144 10.81 12.90 -19.48
C PRO A 144 11.41 12.14 -18.28
N GLY A 145 12.71 11.88 -18.34
CA GLY A 145 13.45 11.24 -17.24
C GLY A 145 13.09 9.76 -16.99
N TYR A 146 12.37 9.10 -17.90
CA TYR A 146 11.91 7.72 -17.71
C TYR A 146 13.02 6.72 -17.36
N GLY A 147 14.16 6.79 -18.02
CA GLY A 147 15.30 5.92 -17.71
C GLY A 147 15.87 6.13 -16.30
N GLU A 148 15.91 7.37 -15.81
CA GLU A 148 16.36 7.67 -14.45
C GLU A 148 15.34 7.19 -13.41
N LYS A 149 14.04 7.35 -13.70
CA LYS A 149 12.94 6.84 -12.86
C LYS A 149 13.03 5.32 -12.74
N LEU A 150 13.20 4.60 -13.84
CA LEU A 150 13.37 3.15 -13.86
C LEU A 150 14.57 2.65 -13.05
N ASN A 151 15.69 3.38 -13.10
CA ASN A 151 16.92 2.95 -12.43
C ASN A 151 16.96 3.33 -10.94
N ASN A 152 16.26 4.39 -10.55
CA ASN A 152 16.22 4.93 -9.19
C ASN A 152 14.79 4.87 -8.63
N ASN A 153 14.24 3.66 -8.57
CA ASN A 153 12.86 3.35 -8.20
C ASN A 153 12.77 2.62 -6.84
N GLU A 154 13.65 2.93 -5.90
CA GLU A 154 13.71 2.23 -4.61
C GLU A 154 12.39 2.31 -3.84
N ALA A 155 11.65 3.40 -4.02
CA ALA A 155 10.34 3.63 -3.39
C ALA A 155 9.28 2.58 -3.74
N HIS A 156 9.46 1.75 -4.77
CA HIS A 156 8.52 0.67 -5.10
C HIS A 156 8.72 -0.58 -4.22
N PHE A 157 9.87 -0.70 -3.56
CA PHE A 157 10.22 -1.93 -2.84
C PHE A 157 10.23 -1.69 -1.32
N SER A 158 9.67 -2.63 -0.56
CA SER A 158 9.75 -2.64 0.90
C SER A 158 11.21 -2.76 1.36
N PRO A 159 11.66 -1.99 2.38
CA PRO A 159 10.86 -1.16 3.29
C PRO A 159 10.54 0.26 2.80
N TRP A 160 11.07 0.71 1.66
CA TRP A 160 10.87 2.08 1.18
C TRP A 160 9.44 2.34 0.72
N SER A 161 8.76 1.38 0.11
CA SER A 161 7.37 1.53 -0.32
C SER A 161 6.41 1.74 0.84
N LEU A 162 6.59 0.99 1.93
CA LEU A 162 5.86 1.21 3.18
C LEU A 162 6.17 2.60 3.75
N ARG A 163 7.45 3.01 3.78
CA ARG A 163 7.81 4.33 4.28
C ARG A 163 7.23 5.45 3.41
N ALA A 164 7.21 5.28 2.09
CA ALA A 164 6.62 6.19 1.13
C ALA A 164 5.12 6.37 1.39
N TYR A 165 4.39 5.27 1.63
CA TYR A 165 3.00 5.30 2.06
C TYR A 165 2.83 6.06 3.39
N ILE A 166 3.60 5.75 4.43
CA ILE A 166 3.51 6.42 5.75
C ILE A 166 3.72 7.94 5.62
N VAL A 167 4.76 8.37 4.90
CA VAL A 167 5.07 9.79 4.69
C VAL A 167 3.99 10.47 3.83
N GLY A 168 3.53 9.79 2.78
CA GLY A 168 2.51 10.28 1.87
C GLY A 168 1.14 10.44 2.54
N HIS A 169 0.70 9.43 3.28
CA HIS A 169 -0.54 9.46 4.05
C HIS A 169 -0.49 10.56 5.12
N ARG A 170 0.63 10.72 5.84
CA ARG A 170 0.81 11.87 6.76
C ARG A 170 0.67 13.21 6.03
N SER A 171 1.23 13.32 4.83
CA SER A 171 1.12 14.52 3.99
C SER A 171 -0.33 14.80 3.57
N ALA A 172 -1.13 13.76 3.32
CA ALA A 172 -2.56 13.83 3.04
C ALA A 172 -3.37 14.27 4.28
N LEU A 173 -3.18 13.60 5.43
CA LEU A 173 -3.85 13.97 6.70
C LEU A 173 -3.57 15.41 7.12
N ARG A 174 -2.35 15.91 6.88
CA ARG A 174 -2.04 17.33 7.13
C ARG A 174 -2.88 18.27 6.26
N MET A 175 -3.17 17.93 5.01
CA MET A 175 -4.06 18.74 4.16
C MET A 175 -5.53 18.59 4.60
N ALA A 176 -5.96 17.38 4.96
CA ALA A 176 -7.29 17.14 5.51
C ALA A 176 -7.54 17.96 6.79
N HIS A 177 -6.53 18.08 7.66
CA HIS A 177 -6.61 18.94 8.85
C HIS A 177 -6.76 20.41 8.52
N LEU A 178 -6.05 20.91 7.50
CA LEU A 178 -6.26 22.29 7.04
C LEU A 178 -7.68 22.48 6.47
N ALA A 179 -8.23 21.48 5.78
CA ALA A 179 -9.60 21.51 5.29
C ALA A 179 -10.63 21.50 6.44
N TYR A 180 -10.44 20.65 7.44
CA TYR A 180 -11.26 20.62 8.66
C TYR A 180 -11.27 21.98 9.35
N VAL A 181 -10.09 22.57 9.59
CA VAL A 181 -9.99 23.90 10.22
C VAL A 181 -10.68 24.98 9.38
N CYS A 182 -10.58 24.94 8.05
CA CYS A 182 -11.34 25.85 7.18
C CYS A 182 -12.86 25.69 7.33
N LYS A 183 -13.36 24.45 7.47
CA LYS A 183 -14.77 24.16 7.76
C LYS A 183 -15.21 24.72 9.12
N GLU A 184 -14.36 24.60 10.14
CA GLU A 184 -14.63 25.17 11.47
C GLU A 184 -14.67 26.71 11.44
N LEU A 185 -13.77 27.35 10.68
CA LEU A 185 -13.78 28.80 10.44
C LEU A 185 -15.06 29.25 9.72
N ALA A 186 -15.46 28.54 8.66
CA ALA A 186 -16.69 28.83 7.91
C ALA A 186 -17.97 28.68 8.75
N ALA A 187 -17.93 27.79 9.74
CA ALA A 187 -19.00 27.58 10.69
C ALA A 187 -18.97 28.55 11.89
N GLY A 188 -17.94 29.39 12.01
CA GLY A 188 -17.76 30.32 13.14
C GLY A 188 -17.43 29.62 14.47
N ARG A 189 -17.04 28.34 14.46
CA ARG A 189 -16.69 27.59 15.68
C ARG A 189 -15.27 27.87 16.17
N ILE A 190 -14.41 28.36 15.27
CA ILE A 190 -13.09 28.90 15.59
C ILE A 190 -12.93 30.27 14.94
N GLN A 191 -12.10 31.11 15.55
CA GLN A 191 -11.73 32.43 15.02
C GLN A 191 -10.28 32.41 14.51
N GLU A 192 -9.93 33.32 13.60
CA GLU A 192 -8.61 33.33 12.97
C GLU A 192 -7.45 33.75 13.90
N ASP A 193 -7.76 34.49 14.95
CA ASP A 193 -6.82 34.88 16.00
C ASP A 193 -6.62 33.77 17.04
N SER A 194 -7.41 32.69 16.97
CA SER A 194 -7.30 31.56 17.89
C SER A 194 -5.95 30.87 17.77
N ASP A 195 -5.37 30.53 18.93
CA ASP A 195 -4.17 29.67 19.02
C ASP A 195 -4.37 28.28 18.41
N LYS A 196 -5.64 27.88 18.19
CA LYS A 196 -6.01 26.63 17.51
C LYS A 196 -5.78 26.69 15.98
N LEU A 197 -5.56 27.86 15.40
CA LEU A 197 -5.33 28.02 13.97
C LEU A 197 -3.90 27.58 13.59
N PRO A 198 -3.73 26.59 12.70
CA PRO A 198 -2.39 26.18 12.26
C PRO A 198 -1.63 27.36 11.62
N ALA A 199 -0.39 27.58 12.06
CA ALA A 199 0.44 28.71 11.60
C ALA A 199 0.52 28.82 10.07
N LYS A 200 0.56 27.68 9.37
CA LYS A 200 0.56 27.64 7.90
C LYS A 200 -0.74 28.15 7.28
N LEU A 201 -1.89 27.85 7.89
CA LEU A 201 -3.17 28.37 7.42
C LEU A 201 -3.27 29.88 7.66
N LYS A 202 -2.82 30.35 8.83
CA LYS A 202 -2.75 31.77 9.15
C LYS A 202 -1.93 32.55 8.12
N ALA A 203 -0.73 32.05 7.80
CA ALA A 203 0.13 32.65 6.77
C ALA A 203 -0.54 32.66 5.39
N ASN A 204 -1.23 31.59 5.01
CA ASN A 204 -1.91 31.50 3.72
C ASN A 204 -3.13 32.45 3.64
N LEU A 205 -3.92 32.57 4.71
CA LEU A 205 -5.04 33.52 4.78
C LEU A 205 -4.55 34.97 4.70
N GLN A 206 -3.42 35.28 5.34
CA GLN A 206 -2.80 36.60 5.23
C GLN A 206 -2.39 36.91 3.78
N LYS A 207 -1.71 35.98 3.10
CA LYS A 207 -1.34 36.16 1.68
C LYS A 207 -2.56 36.38 0.79
N ILE A 208 -3.66 35.66 1.00
CA ILE A 208 -4.91 35.83 0.24
C ILE A 208 -5.48 37.24 0.46
N ARG A 209 -5.36 37.80 1.67
CA ARG A 209 -5.82 39.16 1.97
C ARG A 209 -4.92 40.23 1.37
N ASP A 210 -3.62 39.98 1.30
CA ASP A 210 -2.66 40.90 0.71
C ASP A 210 -2.78 40.89 -0.83
N ASP A 211 -3.37 39.83 -1.41
CA ASP A 211 -3.57 39.62 -2.85
C ASP A 211 -4.92 40.12 -3.39
N LYS A 212 -5.68 40.90 -2.60
CA LYS A 212 -7.06 41.33 -2.93
C LYS A 212 -7.20 41.95 -4.34
N ASP A 213 -6.19 42.68 -4.79
CA ASP A 213 -6.25 43.45 -6.03
C ASP A 213 -5.67 42.69 -7.25
N ASN A 214 -4.83 41.69 -7.02
CA ASN A 214 -4.15 40.95 -8.10
C ASN A 214 -4.87 39.64 -8.46
N ASN A 215 -5.71 39.12 -7.56
CA ASN A 215 -6.51 37.91 -7.76
C ASN A 215 -5.68 36.69 -8.20
N ASN A 216 -4.41 36.62 -7.83
CA ASN A 216 -3.50 35.51 -8.16
C ASN A 216 -4.05 34.18 -7.63
N TYR A 217 -4.72 34.22 -6.48
CA TYR A 217 -5.31 33.02 -5.85
C TYR A 217 -6.79 32.77 -6.20
N LYS A 218 -7.38 33.59 -7.08
CA LYS A 218 -8.79 33.49 -7.52
C LYS A 218 -9.82 33.62 -6.37
N PHE A 219 -9.57 34.56 -5.46
CA PHE A 219 -10.47 34.87 -4.34
C PHE A 219 -11.08 36.28 -4.38
N ALA A 220 -10.78 37.09 -5.41
CA ALA A 220 -11.30 38.45 -5.52
C ALA A 220 -12.83 38.49 -5.45
N GLY A 221 -13.36 39.44 -4.68
CA GLY A 221 -14.80 39.65 -4.48
C GLY A 221 -15.52 38.60 -3.63
N LYS A 222 -14.85 37.55 -3.15
CA LYS A 222 -15.47 36.55 -2.27
C LYS A 222 -15.59 37.05 -0.83
N SER A 223 -16.68 36.68 -0.15
CA SER A 223 -16.81 36.91 1.28
C SER A 223 -15.79 36.08 2.06
N GLN A 224 -15.50 36.47 3.30
CA GLN A 224 -14.58 35.72 4.16
C GLN A 224 -15.05 34.27 4.37
N LYS A 225 -16.36 34.06 4.55
CA LYS A 225 -16.95 32.73 4.67
C LYS A 225 -16.73 31.90 3.40
N ASP A 226 -16.92 32.49 2.23
CA ASP A 226 -16.73 31.81 0.95
C ASP A 226 -15.26 31.46 0.70
N ILE A 227 -14.32 32.31 1.14
CA ILE A 227 -12.88 32.03 1.11
C ILE A 227 -12.58 30.76 1.92
N TYR A 228 -13.12 30.65 3.14
CA TYR A 228 -12.89 29.46 3.97
C TYR A 228 -13.48 28.20 3.36
N ILE A 229 -14.72 28.25 2.85
CA ILE A 229 -15.37 27.09 2.22
C ILE A 229 -14.54 26.62 1.03
N GLU A 230 -14.22 27.54 0.12
CA GLU A 230 -13.45 27.25 -1.08
C GLU A 230 -12.05 26.73 -0.76
N LEU A 231 -11.34 27.36 0.18
CA LEU A 231 -10.02 26.91 0.60
C LEU A 231 -10.07 25.52 1.26
N GLY A 232 -11.13 25.25 2.04
CA GLY A 232 -11.42 23.93 2.59
C GLY A 232 -11.59 22.86 1.52
N HIS A 233 -12.37 23.15 0.47
CA HIS A 233 -12.53 22.26 -0.68
C HIS A 233 -11.20 21.98 -1.39
N ARG A 234 -10.36 23.00 -1.61
CA ARG A 234 -9.06 22.81 -2.26
C ARG A 234 -8.10 21.98 -1.41
N TYR A 235 -8.04 22.20 -0.10
CA TYR A 235 -7.23 21.36 0.79
C TYR A 235 -7.74 19.92 0.86
N HIS A 236 -9.06 19.71 0.87
CA HIS A 236 -9.64 18.37 0.86
C HIS A 236 -9.29 17.63 -0.44
N ALA A 237 -9.46 18.25 -1.60
CA ALA A 237 -9.08 17.64 -2.88
C ALA A 237 -7.58 17.33 -2.95
N MET A 238 -6.72 18.23 -2.44
CA MET A 238 -5.28 17.98 -2.33
C MET A 238 -4.96 16.84 -1.36
N ALA A 239 -5.74 16.67 -0.28
CA ALA A 239 -5.57 15.56 0.65
C ALA A 239 -5.82 14.23 -0.04
N VAL A 240 -6.96 14.11 -0.74
CA VAL A 240 -7.33 12.91 -1.52
C VAL A 240 -6.29 12.61 -2.59
N ALA A 241 -5.86 13.62 -3.37
CA ALA A 241 -4.85 13.43 -4.42
C ALA A 241 -3.50 12.94 -3.85
N ARG A 242 -3.07 13.44 -2.70
CA ARG A 242 -1.82 13.01 -2.06
C ARG A 242 -1.90 11.59 -1.53
N ASP A 243 -3.05 11.20 -1.00
CA ASP A 243 -3.23 9.85 -0.51
C ASP A 243 -3.25 8.86 -1.68
N LEU A 244 -3.99 9.17 -2.75
CA LEU A 244 -3.98 8.38 -3.99
C LEU A 244 -2.58 8.28 -4.62
N PHE A 245 -1.77 9.34 -4.57
CA PHE A 245 -0.38 9.28 -5.01
C PHE A 245 0.45 8.33 -4.12
N ALA A 246 0.23 8.36 -2.80
CA ALA A 246 0.88 7.44 -1.88
C ALA A 246 0.40 5.99 -2.07
N MET A 247 -0.84 5.80 -2.53
CA MET A 247 -1.43 4.49 -2.79
C MET A 247 -0.72 3.70 -3.87
N HIS A 248 0.03 4.36 -4.75
CA HIS A 248 0.90 3.65 -5.69
C HIS A 248 1.89 2.75 -4.93
N PHE A 249 2.68 3.35 -4.03
CA PHE A 249 3.66 2.62 -3.21
C PHE A 249 3.01 1.67 -2.20
N TYR A 250 1.80 2.00 -1.73
CA TYR A 250 1.00 1.07 -0.93
C TYR A 250 0.63 -0.17 -1.74
N SER A 251 0.14 0.02 -2.97
CA SER A 251 -0.26 -1.08 -3.84
C SER A 251 0.92 -1.94 -4.26
N ASP A 252 2.08 -1.35 -4.53
CA ASP A 252 3.32 -2.10 -4.76
C ASP A 252 3.60 -3.14 -3.66
N HIS A 253 3.23 -2.86 -2.42
CA HIS A 253 3.40 -3.78 -1.29
C HIS A 253 2.57 -5.08 -1.40
N PHE A 254 1.59 -5.14 -2.32
CA PHE A 254 0.77 -6.31 -2.59
C PHE A 254 1.35 -7.19 -3.71
N ALA A 255 2.55 -6.90 -4.20
CA ALA A 255 3.31 -7.76 -5.10
C ALA A 255 4.44 -8.50 -4.35
N ALA A 256 4.54 -9.81 -4.54
CA ALA A 256 5.54 -10.64 -3.84
C ALA A 256 6.99 -10.17 -4.07
N GLY A 257 7.31 -9.76 -5.30
CA GLY A 257 8.60 -9.23 -5.72
C GLY A 257 8.89 -7.81 -5.21
N HIS A 258 7.98 -7.22 -4.44
CA HIS A 258 8.13 -5.90 -3.83
C HIS A 258 8.22 -5.95 -2.30
N LEU A 259 8.03 -7.12 -1.69
CA LEU A 259 8.09 -7.30 -0.24
C LEU A 259 9.53 -7.29 0.31
N SER A 260 9.67 -7.26 1.64
CA SER A 260 10.85 -6.77 2.36
C SER A 260 12.20 -7.40 1.97
N ARG A 261 12.24 -8.65 1.48
CA ARG A 261 13.46 -9.28 0.97
C ARG A 261 14.04 -8.58 -0.28
N MET A 262 13.20 -7.87 -1.03
CA MET A 262 13.52 -7.34 -2.35
C MET A 262 14.20 -5.98 -2.31
N GLY A 263 13.77 -5.07 -1.45
CA GLY A 263 14.34 -3.72 -1.42
C GLY A 263 15.83 -3.73 -1.10
N MET A 264 16.26 -4.48 -0.08
CA MET A 264 17.68 -4.58 0.27
C MET A 264 18.50 -5.16 -0.90
N MET A 265 17.97 -6.17 -1.59
CA MET A 265 18.62 -6.78 -2.74
C MET A 265 18.70 -5.82 -3.93
N ARG A 266 17.68 -4.99 -4.16
CA ARG A 266 17.67 -3.94 -5.19
C ARG A 266 18.81 -2.95 -5.02
N LYS A 267 19.21 -2.68 -3.78
CA LYS A 267 20.37 -1.87 -3.48
C LYS A 267 21.69 -2.65 -3.56
N ASN A 268 21.75 -3.81 -2.92
CA ASN A 268 23.02 -4.50 -2.68
C ASN A 268 23.55 -5.24 -3.91
N LEU A 269 22.69 -5.86 -4.73
CA LEU A 269 23.14 -6.62 -5.90
C LEU A 269 23.78 -5.70 -6.96
N PRO A 270 23.14 -4.60 -7.43
CA PRO A 270 23.77 -3.68 -8.37
C PRO A 270 25.03 -3.03 -7.79
N LYS A 271 25.01 -2.67 -6.50
CA LYS A 271 26.18 -2.08 -5.83
C LYS A 271 27.38 -3.04 -5.83
N ASN A 272 27.16 -4.33 -5.58
CA ASN A 272 28.24 -5.30 -5.45
C ASN A 272 28.68 -5.90 -6.81
N PHE A 273 27.79 -5.95 -7.80
CA PHE A 273 28.01 -6.70 -9.05
C PHE A 273 27.69 -5.92 -10.34
N GLY A 274 27.43 -4.62 -10.26
CA GLY A 274 27.16 -3.75 -11.41
C GLY A 274 25.95 -4.21 -12.23
N ILE A 275 26.09 -4.19 -13.56
CA ILE A 275 25.02 -4.57 -14.49
C ILE A 275 24.50 -6.00 -14.27
N TRP A 276 25.37 -6.92 -13.85
CA TRP A 276 24.98 -8.29 -13.55
C TRP A 276 24.05 -8.33 -12.34
N GLY A 277 24.36 -7.57 -11.30
CA GLY A 277 23.51 -7.42 -10.13
C GLY A 277 22.12 -6.89 -10.47
N GLY A 278 22.03 -5.90 -11.36
CA GLY A 278 20.76 -5.37 -11.86
C GLY A 278 19.91 -6.42 -12.60
N ILE A 279 20.54 -7.26 -13.42
CA ILE A 279 19.82 -8.35 -14.10
C ILE A 279 19.38 -9.43 -13.11
N LEU A 280 20.26 -9.82 -12.18
CA LEU A 280 19.97 -10.88 -11.21
C LEU A 280 18.81 -10.50 -10.29
N VAL A 281 18.78 -9.24 -9.84
CA VAL A 281 17.70 -8.81 -8.96
C VAL A 281 16.37 -8.79 -9.69
N ASN A 282 16.33 -8.42 -10.98
CA ASN A 282 15.14 -8.55 -11.81
C ASN A 282 14.67 -10.02 -11.95
N ASN A 283 15.60 -10.98 -12.02
CA ASN A 283 15.22 -12.39 -12.01
C ASN A 283 14.61 -12.83 -10.68
N MET A 284 15.16 -12.37 -9.54
CA MET A 284 14.58 -12.62 -8.21
C MET A 284 13.16 -12.05 -8.10
N HIS A 285 12.95 -10.83 -8.57
CA HIS A 285 11.64 -10.18 -8.61
C HIS A 285 10.62 -11.01 -9.38
N ASN A 286 10.98 -11.46 -10.59
CA ASN A 286 10.08 -12.22 -11.44
C ASN A 286 9.82 -13.63 -10.87
N GLU A 287 10.82 -14.27 -10.26
CA GLU A 287 10.65 -15.56 -9.58
C GLU A 287 9.65 -15.42 -8.43
N ASP A 288 9.84 -14.41 -7.57
CA ASP A 288 8.97 -14.15 -6.42
C ASP A 288 7.52 -13.89 -6.85
N ASN A 289 7.36 -13.06 -7.89
CA ASN A 289 6.07 -12.74 -8.50
C ASN A 289 5.36 -13.98 -9.07
N SER A 290 6.11 -14.91 -9.67
CA SER A 290 5.55 -16.13 -10.27
C SER A 290 5.26 -17.23 -9.26
N VAL A 291 6.12 -17.41 -8.25
CA VAL A 291 6.07 -18.53 -7.30
C VAL A 291 5.10 -18.25 -6.16
N SER A 292 4.79 -16.97 -5.94
CA SER A 292 4.10 -16.41 -4.78
C SER A 292 4.85 -16.62 -3.47
N ILE A 293 4.48 -15.82 -2.46
CA ILE A 293 4.86 -16.06 -1.08
C ILE A 293 3.60 -16.18 -0.21
N THR A 294 3.75 -16.84 0.93
CA THR A 294 2.66 -16.88 1.92
C THR A 294 2.74 -15.61 2.76
N ALA A 295 1.66 -14.84 2.79
CA ALA A 295 1.60 -13.61 3.58
C ALA A 295 0.54 -13.68 4.67
N SER A 296 0.70 -12.80 5.64
CA SER A 296 -0.26 -12.52 6.71
C SER A 296 -0.47 -11.01 6.81
N ASN A 297 -1.49 -10.58 7.56
CA ASN A 297 -1.73 -9.16 7.86
C ASN A 297 -1.42 -8.91 9.34
N PRO A 298 -0.14 -8.75 9.71
CA PRO A 298 0.27 -8.68 11.11
C PRO A 298 -0.19 -7.39 11.80
N PHE A 299 -0.67 -6.43 11.04
CA PHE A 299 -1.11 -5.12 11.52
C PHE A 299 -2.62 -5.03 11.75
N THR A 300 -3.36 -6.13 11.54
CA THR A 300 -4.78 -6.19 11.92
C THR A 300 -4.92 -5.95 13.43
N PRO A 301 -5.73 -4.95 13.88
CA PRO A 301 -5.98 -4.76 15.30
C PRO A 301 -6.65 -6.00 15.90
N VAL A 302 -6.13 -6.44 17.04
CA VAL A 302 -6.77 -7.46 17.88
C VAL A 302 -7.74 -6.73 18.80
N ILE A 303 -9.04 -6.86 18.56
CA ILE A 303 -10.07 -6.17 19.35
C ILE A 303 -10.49 -7.12 20.48
N SER A 304 -9.97 -6.88 21.68
CA SER A 304 -10.42 -7.60 22.87
C SER A 304 -11.73 -7.00 23.36
N THR A 305 -12.87 -7.62 23.02
CA THR A 305 -14.14 -7.30 23.67
C THR A 305 -14.14 -7.95 25.06
N GLN A 306 -13.51 -7.34 26.06
CA GLN A 306 -13.58 -7.84 27.44
C GLN A 306 -14.95 -7.53 28.07
N THR A 307 -16.03 -7.98 27.43
CA THR A 307 -17.37 -7.94 28.01
C THR A 307 -17.60 -9.08 28.98
N LYS A 308 -16.89 -10.21 28.82
CA LYS A 308 -16.89 -11.36 29.76
C LYS A 308 -15.49 -11.96 29.93
N PRO A 309 -15.21 -12.68 31.04
CA PRO A 309 -13.88 -13.24 31.35
C PRO A 309 -13.31 -14.25 30.33
N ASN A 310 -14.11 -14.72 29.37
CA ASN A 310 -13.72 -15.72 28.36
C ASN A 310 -14.05 -15.29 26.91
N ASP A 311 -14.35 -14.00 26.66
CA ASP A 311 -14.58 -13.55 25.29
C ASP A 311 -13.27 -13.63 24.50
N GLU A 312 -13.26 -14.43 23.42
CA GLU A 312 -12.14 -14.44 22.50
C GLU A 312 -12.06 -13.08 21.80
N PRO A 313 -10.86 -12.50 21.66
CA PRO A 313 -10.71 -11.24 20.94
C PRO A 313 -11.17 -11.42 19.49
N PHE A 314 -11.88 -10.43 18.95
CA PHE A 314 -12.13 -10.37 17.52
C PHE A 314 -10.79 -10.18 16.80
N ILE A 315 -10.43 -11.18 16.03
CA ILE A 315 -9.30 -11.18 15.10
C ILE A 315 -9.93 -11.42 13.73
N MET A 316 -9.67 -10.56 12.73
CA MET A 316 -10.11 -10.90 11.37
C MET A 316 -9.54 -12.27 10.99
N ILE A 317 -10.34 -13.07 10.30
CA ILE A 317 -9.92 -14.39 9.82
C ILE A 317 -8.59 -14.21 9.07
N ARG A 318 -7.53 -14.82 9.59
CA ARG A 318 -6.23 -14.88 8.92
C ARG A 318 -6.35 -15.97 7.87
N GLU A 319 -6.81 -15.60 6.69
CA GLU A 319 -6.77 -16.51 5.55
C GLU A 319 -5.34 -16.60 5.01
N ASP A 320 -4.94 -17.81 4.62
CA ASP A 320 -3.64 -18.09 4.00
C ASP A 320 -3.66 -17.51 2.58
N HIS A 321 -3.29 -16.24 2.45
CA HIS A 321 -3.21 -15.62 1.14
C HIS A 321 -1.82 -15.83 0.54
N LYS A 322 -1.82 -16.44 -0.64
CA LYS A 322 -0.67 -16.35 -1.53
C LYS A 322 -0.67 -14.96 -2.14
N VAL A 323 0.42 -14.24 -1.93
CA VAL A 323 0.68 -12.98 -2.62
C VAL A 323 1.45 -13.32 -3.87
N TYR A 324 0.85 -13.06 -5.03
CA TYR A 324 1.51 -13.14 -6.33
C TYR A 324 2.06 -11.77 -6.72
N GLY A 325 2.64 -11.67 -7.92
CA GLY A 325 3.30 -10.45 -8.36
C GLY A 325 2.47 -9.50 -9.19
N ASP A 326 3.19 -8.51 -9.71
CA ASP A 326 2.87 -7.69 -10.88
C ASP A 326 2.11 -8.48 -11.96
N GLY A 327 1.00 -7.93 -12.43
CA GLY A 327 0.15 -8.47 -13.49
C GLY A 327 -0.84 -9.54 -13.03
N THR A 328 -0.96 -9.79 -11.72
CA THR A 328 -1.81 -10.85 -11.18
C THR A 328 -2.97 -10.43 -10.28
N TYR A 329 -3.16 -9.15 -9.94
CA TYR A 329 -4.18 -8.73 -8.95
C TYR A 329 -5.58 -9.23 -9.29
N PHE A 330 -5.95 -9.17 -10.56
CA PHE A 330 -7.28 -9.55 -11.03
C PHE A 330 -7.34 -10.98 -11.60
N GLN A 331 -6.31 -11.78 -11.36
CA GLN A 331 -6.33 -13.21 -11.66
C GLN A 331 -7.06 -13.95 -10.54
N ARG A 332 -7.89 -14.94 -10.88
CA ARG A 332 -8.72 -15.67 -9.91
C ARG A 332 -7.93 -16.22 -8.71
N GLN A 333 -6.68 -16.64 -8.91
CA GLN A 333 -5.82 -17.14 -7.84
C GLN A 333 -5.31 -16.07 -6.86
N ASN A 334 -5.49 -14.78 -7.15
CA ASN A 334 -5.02 -13.65 -6.35
C ASN A 334 -6.15 -12.74 -5.82
N ASN A 335 -7.42 -13.14 -6.01
CA ASN A 335 -8.58 -12.34 -5.61
C ASN A 335 -8.52 -11.89 -4.14
N GLY A 336 -8.15 -12.79 -3.23
CA GLY A 336 -8.03 -12.44 -1.80
C GLY A 336 -7.06 -11.29 -1.56
N ASN A 337 -5.87 -11.33 -2.17
CA ASN A 337 -4.88 -10.26 -2.08
C ASN A 337 -5.38 -8.95 -2.70
N SER A 338 -6.06 -9.01 -3.84
CA SER A 338 -6.68 -7.83 -4.46
C SER A 338 -7.78 -7.23 -3.58
N ASP A 339 -8.63 -8.04 -2.97
CA ASP A 339 -9.67 -7.55 -2.06
C ASP A 339 -9.04 -6.85 -0.85
N MET A 340 -7.95 -7.39 -0.31
CA MET A 340 -7.19 -6.74 0.77
C MET A 340 -6.60 -5.40 0.33
N LEU A 341 -6.06 -5.32 -0.89
CA LEU A 341 -5.54 -4.09 -1.47
C LEU A 341 -6.62 -3.00 -1.53
N ILE A 342 -7.78 -3.30 -2.11
CA ILE A 342 -8.87 -2.31 -2.24
C ILE A 342 -9.36 -1.88 -0.85
N ASN A 343 -9.58 -2.84 0.07
CA ASN A 343 -10.01 -2.53 1.43
C ASN A 343 -8.99 -1.64 2.17
N GLY A 344 -7.70 -1.86 1.94
CA GLY A 344 -6.62 -1.05 2.48
C GLY A 344 -6.63 0.38 1.95
N MET A 345 -6.77 0.54 0.63
CA MET A 345 -6.86 1.84 -0.03
C MET A 345 -8.08 2.64 0.44
N ASP A 346 -9.25 1.99 0.54
CA ASP A 346 -10.47 2.60 1.06
C ASP A 346 -10.32 3.01 2.54
N ASN A 347 -9.68 2.18 3.37
CA ASN A 347 -9.49 2.50 4.79
C ASN A 347 -8.49 3.62 5.03
N SER A 348 -7.49 3.76 4.15
CA SER A 348 -6.60 4.92 4.17
C SER A 348 -7.38 6.21 3.89
N LEU A 349 -8.17 6.26 2.82
CA LEU A 349 -9.01 7.42 2.52
C LEU A 349 -10.10 7.64 3.59
N GLY A 350 -10.53 6.57 4.26
CA GLY A 350 -11.38 6.64 5.45
C GLY A 350 -10.78 7.47 6.59
N ASP A 351 -9.46 7.52 6.75
CA ASP A 351 -8.82 8.38 7.75
C ASP A 351 -8.98 9.87 7.42
N ILE A 352 -8.99 10.24 6.14
CA ILE A 352 -9.31 11.61 5.70
C ILE A 352 -10.77 11.94 6.06
N ALA A 353 -11.71 11.04 5.75
CA ALA A 353 -13.13 11.25 6.05
C ALA A 353 -13.41 11.40 7.55
N ARG A 354 -12.78 10.55 8.39
CA ARG A 354 -12.86 10.64 9.86
C ARG A 354 -12.32 11.98 10.35
N LEU A 355 -11.13 12.38 9.89
CA LEU A 355 -10.51 13.64 10.27
C LEU A 355 -11.40 14.84 9.89
N LEU A 356 -12.01 14.84 8.69
CA LEU A 356 -12.94 15.91 8.28
C LEU A 356 -14.24 15.93 9.09
N HIS A 357 -14.60 14.81 9.71
CA HIS A 357 -15.76 14.68 10.57
C HIS A 357 -15.49 15.19 11.99
N ASP A 358 -14.45 14.68 12.65
CA ASP A 358 -14.20 14.91 14.08
C ASP A 358 -12.94 15.73 14.42
N GLY A 359 -12.09 16.03 13.43
CA GLY A 359 -10.85 16.79 13.61
C GLY A 359 -9.64 15.95 14.08
N THR A 360 -9.82 14.64 14.31
CA THR A 360 -8.81 13.77 14.90
C THR A 360 -7.86 13.24 13.85
N MET A 361 -6.58 13.63 13.96
CA MET A 361 -5.53 13.13 13.08
C MET A 361 -4.90 11.88 13.67
N ARG A 362 -4.99 10.76 12.96
CA ARG A 362 -4.35 9.51 13.36
C ARG A 362 -2.83 9.58 13.34
N GLN A 363 -2.22 8.81 14.22
CA GLN A 363 -0.79 8.53 14.21
C GLN A 363 -0.47 7.38 13.26
N PRO A 364 0.77 7.30 12.73
CA PRO A 364 1.17 6.30 11.75
C PRO A 364 0.80 4.85 12.12
N GLU A 365 0.91 4.48 13.39
CA GLU A 365 0.64 3.11 13.84
C GLU A 365 -0.84 2.71 13.68
N ASN A 366 -1.72 3.70 13.58
CA ASN A 366 -3.18 3.55 13.55
C ASN A 366 -3.78 3.88 12.18
N TYR A 367 -2.95 4.04 11.14
CA TYR A 367 -3.44 4.28 9.78
C TYR A 367 -4.30 3.12 9.30
N GLY A 368 -5.48 3.44 8.77
CA GLY A 368 -6.50 2.46 8.37
C GLY A 368 -5.96 1.44 7.37
N GLY A 369 -5.21 1.90 6.36
CA GLY A 369 -4.64 1.03 5.33
C GLY A 369 -3.63 0.01 5.85
N LEU A 370 -2.95 0.26 6.98
CA LEU A 370 -2.00 -0.72 7.53
C LEU A 370 -2.67 -2.03 7.93
N THR A 371 -3.92 -1.98 8.36
CA THR A 371 -4.73 -3.14 8.75
C THR A 371 -4.73 -4.26 7.71
N PHE A 372 -4.59 -3.90 6.43
CA PHE A 372 -4.68 -4.83 5.29
C PHE A 372 -3.34 -5.08 4.60
N LEU A 373 -2.26 -4.47 5.09
CA LEU A 373 -0.96 -4.55 4.44
C LEU A 373 -0.35 -5.94 4.65
N PRO A 374 0.00 -6.66 3.56
CA PRO A 374 0.55 -8.00 3.65
C PRO A 374 2.02 -7.97 4.05
N GLU A 375 2.43 -8.93 4.87
CA GLU A 375 3.83 -9.21 5.22
C GLU A 375 4.11 -10.71 5.07
N ILE A 376 5.37 -11.05 4.83
CA ILE A 376 5.81 -12.45 4.76
C ILE A 376 5.42 -13.18 6.06
N ASP A 377 4.64 -14.25 5.96
CA ASP A 377 4.23 -15.06 7.10
C ASP A 377 5.34 -16.06 7.46
N LEU A 378 6.24 -15.64 8.34
CA LEU A 378 7.39 -16.45 8.76
C LEU A 378 6.99 -17.65 9.63
N ASP A 379 5.74 -17.73 10.10
CA ASP A 379 5.21 -18.87 10.84
C ASP A 379 4.70 -19.98 9.90
N LYS A 380 4.76 -19.78 8.58
CA LYS A 380 4.33 -20.73 7.56
C LYS A 380 5.46 -21.14 6.61
N PRO A 381 5.28 -22.25 5.87
CA PRO A 381 6.22 -22.60 4.83
C PRO A 381 6.38 -21.51 3.76
N GLN A 382 7.62 -21.26 3.39
CA GLN A 382 8.00 -20.24 2.40
C GLN A 382 8.85 -20.86 1.28
N PRO A 383 8.75 -20.34 0.04
CA PRO A 383 9.65 -20.75 -1.02
C PRO A 383 11.10 -20.36 -0.68
N GLN A 384 12.03 -21.26 -0.96
CA GLN A 384 13.46 -21.05 -0.83
C GLN A 384 13.91 -19.81 -1.62
N PRO A 385 14.48 -18.77 -0.99
CA PRO A 385 14.90 -17.55 -1.69
C PRO A 385 15.93 -17.79 -2.79
N LEU A 386 15.90 -16.98 -3.86
CA LEU A 386 16.96 -17.02 -4.86
C LEU A 386 18.27 -16.40 -4.34
N PHE A 387 18.17 -15.31 -3.59
CA PHE A 387 19.30 -14.62 -2.98
C PHE A 387 19.07 -14.34 -1.49
N ILE A 388 20.15 -14.42 -0.71
CA ILE A 388 20.17 -14.12 0.73
C ILE A 388 21.36 -13.21 1.02
N ALA A 389 21.13 -12.14 1.77
CA ALA A 389 22.19 -11.24 2.23
C ALA A 389 22.59 -11.64 3.66
N GLN A 390 23.88 -11.81 3.89
CA GLN A 390 24.44 -12.06 5.22
C GLN A 390 25.63 -11.11 5.41
N GLY A 391 25.42 -10.03 6.17
CA GLY A 391 26.41 -8.97 6.31
C GLY A 391 26.72 -8.31 4.97
N LYS A 392 27.98 -8.41 4.51
CA LYS A 392 28.42 -7.86 3.22
C LYS A 392 28.29 -8.87 2.07
N ASP A 393 28.11 -10.14 2.41
CA ASP A 393 28.09 -11.23 1.45
C ASP A 393 26.68 -11.49 0.96
N ILE A 394 26.59 -11.92 -0.31
CA ILE A 394 25.35 -12.35 -0.94
C ILE A 394 25.52 -13.80 -1.34
N TYR A 395 24.55 -14.63 -0.99
CA TYR A 395 24.48 -16.05 -1.36
C TYR A 395 23.36 -16.24 -2.37
N TYR A 396 23.52 -17.22 -3.27
CA TYR A 396 22.50 -17.60 -4.24
C TYR A 396 22.18 -19.09 -4.19
N ARG A 397 20.94 -19.45 -4.53
CA ARG A 397 20.50 -20.84 -4.65
C ARG A 397 21.21 -21.52 -5.82
N LYS A 398 22.00 -22.57 -5.55
CA LYS A 398 22.78 -23.31 -6.57
C LYS A 398 21.90 -23.88 -7.68
N ASN A 399 20.79 -24.51 -7.27
CA ASN A 399 19.79 -25.03 -8.19
C ASN A 399 18.69 -23.98 -8.44
N VAL A 400 18.91 -23.16 -9.47
CA VAL A 400 17.96 -22.11 -9.86
C VAL A 400 16.59 -22.64 -10.27
N ARG A 401 16.49 -23.89 -10.75
CA ARG A 401 15.23 -24.49 -11.20
C ARG A 401 14.39 -25.01 -10.04
N SER A 402 15.01 -25.66 -9.07
CA SER A 402 14.30 -26.33 -7.98
C SER A 402 14.11 -25.39 -6.79
N ILE A 403 12.87 -25.06 -6.48
CA ILE A 403 12.50 -24.27 -5.30
C ILE A 403 11.97 -25.21 -4.22
N LYS A 404 12.70 -25.37 -3.12
CA LYS A 404 12.17 -26.08 -1.95
C LYS A 404 11.12 -25.23 -1.24
N GLN A 405 10.07 -25.85 -0.72
CA GLN A 405 9.24 -25.24 0.32
C GLN A 405 9.93 -25.48 1.67
N LEU A 406 10.39 -24.40 2.29
CA LEU A 406 11.08 -24.45 3.58
C LEU A 406 10.05 -24.27 4.70
N SER A 407 10.07 -25.14 5.70
CA SER A 407 9.35 -24.90 6.95
C SER A 407 9.87 -23.64 7.67
N PRO A 408 9.12 -23.07 8.63
CA PRO A 408 9.57 -21.89 9.40
C PRO A 408 10.98 -22.03 9.98
N GLU A 409 11.30 -23.19 10.57
CA GLU A 409 12.61 -23.47 11.16
C GLU A 409 13.71 -23.56 10.08
N GLU A 410 13.47 -24.28 8.98
CA GLU A 410 14.41 -24.37 7.86
C GLU A 410 14.66 -22.99 7.23
N TYR A 411 13.60 -22.18 7.09
CA TYR A 411 13.69 -20.83 6.55
C TYR A 411 14.55 -19.94 7.46
N ALA A 412 14.27 -19.91 8.76
CA ALA A 412 15.04 -19.15 9.74
C ALA A 412 16.52 -19.56 9.75
N ASN A 413 16.79 -20.87 9.77
CA ASN A 413 18.16 -21.42 9.73
C ASN A 413 18.88 -21.05 8.42
N THR A 414 18.18 -21.10 7.29
CA THR A 414 18.71 -20.74 5.98
C THR A 414 19.06 -19.25 5.88
N MET A 415 18.20 -18.37 6.42
CA MET A 415 18.45 -16.93 6.44
C MET A 415 19.59 -16.55 7.40
N ALA A 416 19.68 -17.22 8.55
CA ALA A 416 20.70 -16.95 9.57
C ALA A 416 22.10 -17.43 9.15
N ASN A 417 22.19 -18.58 8.48
CA ASN A 417 23.47 -19.18 8.10
C ASN A 417 23.44 -19.88 6.73
N PRO A 418 23.30 -19.12 5.62
CA PRO A 418 23.29 -19.69 4.27
C PRO A 418 24.59 -20.42 3.92
N ALA A 419 25.73 -20.03 4.50
CA ALA A 419 27.02 -20.67 4.27
C ALA A 419 27.09 -22.12 4.81
N ALA A 420 26.34 -22.43 5.87
CA ALA A 420 26.23 -23.79 6.39
C ALA A 420 25.40 -24.71 5.48
N GLN A 421 24.49 -24.14 4.67
CA GLN A 421 23.65 -24.84 3.72
C GLN A 421 24.39 -25.12 2.41
N LYS A 422 25.56 -25.77 2.48
CA LYS A 422 26.50 -25.91 1.35
C LYS A 422 25.92 -26.63 0.13
N ASP A 423 24.92 -27.48 0.31
CA ASP A 423 24.28 -28.19 -0.81
C ASP A 423 23.30 -27.28 -1.57
N ASP A 424 22.78 -26.24 -0.91
CA ASP A 424 21.71 -25.40 -1.41
C ASP A 424 22.19 -24.01 -1.84
N TYR A 425 23.13 -23.42 -1.10
CA TYR A 425 23.60 -22.06 -1.30
C TYR A 425 25.09 -21.98 -1.56
N GLU A 426 25.46 -20.94 -2.32
CA GLU A 426 26.84 -20.60 -2.62
C GLU A 426 27.03 -19.09 -2.57
N GLN A 427 28.18 -18.64 -2.08
CA GLN A 427 28.51 -17.22 -2.09
C GLN A 427 28.68 -16.73 -3.53
N LEU A 428 27.99 -15.61 -3.82
CA LEU A 428 28.01 -14.93 -5.10
C LEU A 428 29.28 -14.08 -5.21
N THR A 429 30.11 -14.41 -6.19
CA THR A 429 31.26 -13.58 -6.59
C THR A 429 30.95 -12.89 -7.91
N TYR A 430 31.75 -11.89 -8.30
CA TYR A 430 31.53 -11.18 -9.57
C TYR A 430 31.50 -12.12 -10.78
N PHE A 431 32.44 -13.07 -10.86
CA PHE A 431 32.47 -14.08 -11.92
C PHE A 431 31.25 -15.01 -11.89
N LYS A 432 30.81 -15.44 -10.70
CA LYS A 432 29.60 -16.26 -10.55
C LYS A 432 28.35 -15.49 -10.91
N ALA A 433 28.28 -14.19 -10.62
CA ALA A 433 27.16 -13.33 -11.03
C ALA A 433 27.04 -13.27 -12.56
N PHE A 434 28.15 -13.08 -13.26
CA PHE A 434 28.20 -13.15 -14.72
C PHE A 434 27.72 -14.51 -15.25
N LEU A 435 28.28 -15.63 -14.74
CA LEU A 435 27.87 -16.98 -15.15
C LEU A 435 26.39 -17.25 -14.87
N LEU A 436 25.88 -16.80 -13.72
CA LEU A 436 24.49 -16.97 -13.33
C LEU A 436 23.55 -16.18 -14.25
N VAL A 437 23.92 -14.95 -14.64
CA VAL A 437 23.15 -14.19 -15.63
C VAL A 437 23.11 -14.92 -16.97
N LEU A 438 24.25 -15.42 -17.47
CA LEU A 438 24.27 -16.21 -18.70
C LEU A 438 23.38 -17.45 -18.60
N LYS A 439 23.45 -18.18 -17.49
CA LYS A 439 22.63 -19.36 -17.24
C LYS A 439 21.13 -19.03 -17.28
N LEU A 440 20.70 -17.95 -16.64
CA LEU A 440 19.30 -17.53 -16.56
C LEU A 440 18.79 -16.91 -17.88
N ARG A 441 19.64 -16.21 -18.65
CA ARG A 441 19.25 -15.55 -19.91
C ARG A 441 19.28 -16.47 -21.12
N VAL A 442 20.32 -17.30 -21.26
CA VAL A 442 20.50 -18.21 -22.41
C VAL A 442 19.73 -19.51 -22.21
N GLY A 443 19.61 -19.98 -20.97
CA GLY A 443 18.90 -21.22 -20.62
C GLY A 443 17.46 -21.03 -20.14
N GLY A 444 16.85 -19.85 -20.34
CA GLY A 444 15.60 -19.45 -19.69
C GLY A 444 14.41 -20.43 -19.85
N LEU A 445 14.34 -21.17 -20.96
CA LEU A 445 13.33 -22.22 -21.16
C LEU A 445 13.59 -23.51 -20.35
N PHE A 446 14.86 -23.83 -20.05
CA PHE A 446 15.27 -25.04 -19.32
C PHE A 446 15.37 -24.83 -17.80
N PHE A 447 15.41 -23.57 -17.35
CA PHE A 447 15.55 -23.19 -15.93
C PHE A 447 14.31 -22.49 -15.37
N LYS A 448 13.13 -22.72 -15.95
CA LYS A 448 11.87 -22.23 -15.38
C LYS A 448 11.73 -22.76 -13.94
N PRO A 449 11.59 -21.89 -12.93
CA PRO A 449 11.54 -22.35 -11.55
C PRO A 449 10.32 -23.22 -11.26
N GLU A 450 10.51 -24.31 -10.54
CA GLU A 450 9.49 -25.30 -10.17
C GLU A 450 9.58 -25.60 -8.67
N ILE A 451 8.44 -25.53 -7.99
CA ILE A 451 8.36 -25.87 -6.56
C ILE A 451 8.44 -27.39 -6.40
N ILE A 452 9.44 -27.85 -5.65
CA ILE A 452 9.52 -29.25 -5.23
C ILE A 452 8.64 -29.44 -4.00
N LYS A 453 7.60 -30.27 -4.13
CA LYS A 453 6.78 -30.70 -2.99
C LYS A 453 7.63 -31.55 -2.04
N PRO A 454 7.57 -31.34 -0.72
CA PRO A 454 8.35 -32.13 0.22
C PRO A 454 8.02 -33.62 0.04
N VAL A 455 9.06 -34.45 -0.07
CA VAL A 455 8.91 -35.90 -0.03
C VAL A 455 8.47 -36.23 1.39
N VAL A 456 7.20 -36.61 1.56
CA VAL A 456 6.72 -37.19 2.82
C VAL A 456 7.56 -38.43 3.05
N LYS A 457 8.50 -38.37 4.00
CA LYS A 457 9.11 -39.58 4.53
C LYS A 457 8.00 -40.31 5.28
N THR A 458 7.34 -41.23 4.59
CA THR A 458 6.47 -42.22 5.21
C THR A 458 7.36 -42.97 6.21
N SER A 459 7.20 -42.68 7.50
CA SER A 459 7.80 -43.48 8.56
C SER A 459 7.39 -44.94 8.34
N GLU A 460 8.38 -45.83 8.31
CA GLU A 460 8.17 -47.27 8.15
C GLU A 460 7.13 -47.79 9.16
N PRO A 461 6.25 -48.71 8.75
CA PRO A 461 5.22 -49.22 9.65
C PRO A 461 5.87 -50.04 10.75
N LEU A 462 5.74 -49.58 11.99
CA LEU A 462 5.99 -50.39 13.18
C LEU A 462 5.11 -51.64 13.10
N THR A 463 5.76 -52.80 12.99
CA THR A 463 5.16 -54.13 13.12
C THR A 463 4.51 -54.26 14.48
N GLN A 464 3.19 -54.10 14.54
CA GLN A 464 2.41 -54.38 15.75
C GLN A 464 2.09 -55.88 15.82
N SER A 465 2.62 -56.50 16.87
CA SER A 465 2.16 -57.78 17.40
C SER A 465 0.67 -57.72 17.72
N SER A 466 -0.05 -58.70 17.21
CA SER A 466 -1.49 -58.87 17.36
C SER A 466 -1.87 -59.30 18.78
N THR A 467 -2.67 -58.49 19.46
CA THR A 467 -3.61 -59.02 20.47
C THR A 467 -4.97 -58.37 20.28
N LYS A 468 -5.93 -59.21 19.90
CA LYS A 468 -7.37 -58.92 19.80
C LYS A 468 -7.90 -58.43 21.15
N ILE A 469 -8.58 -57.28 21.16
CA ILE A 469 -9.78 -57.08 21.96
C ILE A 469 -10.82 -56.39 21.08
N THR A 470 -11.96 -57.04 20.95
CA THR A 470 -13.13 -56.62 20.20
C THR A 470 -14.07 -55.82 21.13
N GLN A 471 -14.77 -54.86 20.53
CA GLN A 471 -16.03 -54.21 20.96
C GLN A 471 -15.96 -52.93 21.81
N GLY A 472 -16.58 -51.87 21.26
CA GLY A 472 -17.09 -50.73 22.03
C GLY A 472 -16.90 -49.39 21.33
N LEU A 473 -17.85 -49.00 20.49
CA LEU A 473 -17.96 -47.65 19.91
C LEU A 473 -18.03 -46.59 21.01
N SER A 474 -17.11 -45.63 20.99
CA SER A 474 -17.21 -44.32 21.63
C SER A 474 -16.24 -43.38 20.89
N GLU A 475 -16.76 -42.40 20.15
CA GLU A 475 -15.97 -41.31 19.58
C GLU A 475 -15.41 -40.45 20.72
N GLU A 476 -14.13 -40.58 21.03
CA GLU A 476 -13.38 -39.57 21.78
C GLU A 476 -12.81 -38.53 20.79
N PRO A 477 -12.96 -37.23 21.05
CA PRO A 477 -12.40 -36.19 20.19
C PRO A 477 -10.87 -36.17 20.29
N ALA A 478 -10.22 -36.02 19.13
CA ALA A 478 -8.77 -35.84 19.03
C ALA A 478 -8.27 -34.71 19.96
N PRO A 479 -7.08 -34.84 20.56
CA PRO A 479 -6.54 -33.85 21.49
C PRO A 479 -6.40 -32.50 20.78
N THR A 480 -7.12 -31.51 21.28
CA THR A 480 -7.00 -30.11 20.88
C THR A 480 -5.62 -29.61 21.31
N VAL A 481 -4.68 -29.55 20.38
CA VAL A 481 -3.46 -28.77 20.56
C VAL A 481 -3.90 -27.31 20.62
N LYS A 482 -3.94 -26.74 21.83
CA LYS A 482 -4.15 -25.32 22.05
C LYS A 482 -2.96 -24.55 21.49
N VAL A 483 -3.03 -24.18 20.21
CA VAL A 483 -2.18 -23.15 19.65
C VAL A 483 -2.65 -21.82 20.27
N THR A 484 -1.86 -21.27 21.16
CA THR A 484 -2.14 -19.95 21.72
C THR A 484 -1.67 -18.93 20.70
N PRO A 485 -2.56 -18.12 20.08
CA PRO A 485 -2.11 -17.10 19.14
C PRO A 485 -1.24 -16.09 19.87
N VAL A 486 -0.04 -15.84 19.34
CA VAL A 486 0.86 -14.78 19.84
C VAL A 486 0.15 -13.44 19.63
N LYS A 487 -0.44 -12.92 20.70
CA LYS A 487 -1.04 -11.58 20.74
C LYS A 487 0.06 -10.54 20.55
N SER A 488 0.14 -9.94 19.37
CA SER A 488 0.97 -8.75 19.15
C SER A 488 0.11 -7.58 18.67
N SER A 489 -0.80 -7.07 19.51
CA SER A 489 -1.41 -5.75 19.27
C SER A 489 -0.49 -4.65 19.79
N TRP A 490 0.50 -4.28 19.00
CA TRP A 490 1.44 -3.20 19.30
C TRP A 490 0.87 -1.81 18.95
N GLN A 491 -0.30 -1.77 18.30
CA GLN A 491 -1.07 -0.54 18.09
C GLN A 491 -1.49 0.05 19.45
N ARG A 492 -1.27 1.36 19.64
CA ARG A 492 -1.78 2.06 20.81
C ARG A 492 -3.30 2.11 20.70
N HIS A 493 -3.97 1.29 21.50
CA HIS A 493 -5.40 1.40 21.73
C HIS A 493 -5.67 2.74 22.40
N GLU A 494 -6.24 3.70 21.67
CA GLU A 494 -6.96 4.81 22.30
C GLU A 494 -8.24 4.24 22.93
N LEU A 495 -8.08 3.57 24.06
CA LEU A 495 -9.18 3.15 24.93
C LEU A 495 -9.79 4.39 25.57
N SER A 496 -10.69 5.04 24.84
CA SER A 496 -11.86 5.59 25.53
C SER A 496 -12.83 4.41 25.74
N ASN A 497 -13.38 4.28 26.94
CA ASN A 497 -14.38 3.27 27.33
C ASN A 497 -15.71 3.45 26.58
N GLN A 498 -15.70 3.59 25.26
CA GLN A 498 -16.90 3.84 24.47
C GLN A 498 -17.38 2.56 23.77
N PRO A 499 -18.68 2.24 23.87
CA PRO A 499 -19.29 1.21 23.03
C PRO A 499 -19.16 1.64 21.55
N GLY A 500 -18.39 0.89 20.76
CA GLY A 500 -18.15 1.23 19.35
C GLY A 500 -16.75 0.92 18.79
N ALA A 501 -15.92 0.09 19.44
CA ALA A 501 -14.55 -0.20 19.00
C ALA A 501 -14.44 -0.65 17.52
N LEU A 502 -15.44 -1.36 16.99
CA LEU A 502 -15.47 -1.74 15.58
C LEU A 502 -15.68 -0.53 14.64
N GLN A 503 -16.41 0.50 15.07
CA GLN A 503 -16.58 1.76 14.32
C GLN A 503 -15.31 2.61 14.37
N THR A 504 -14.63 2.68 15.51
CA THR A 504 -13.35 3.41 15.63
C THR A 504 -12.25 2.76 14.79
N HIS A 505 -12.29 1.45 14.55
CA HIS A 505 -11.37 0.76 13.65
C HIS A 505 -11.85 0.62 12.20
N GLY A 506 -13.01 1.17 11.84
CA GLY A 506 -13.50 1.17 10.44
C GLY A 506 -14.19 -0.10 9.97
N PHE A 507 -14.49 -1.04 10.86
CA PHE A 507 -15.13 -2.33 10.54
C PHE A 507 -16.66 -2.26 10.45
N LEU A 508 -17.29 -1.12 10.74
CA LEU A 508 -18.74 -0.94 10.61
C LEU A 508 -19.08 0.38 9.93
N ALA A 509 -20.04 0.34 9.01
CA ALA A 509 -20.61 1.52 8.37
C ALA A 509 -21.28 2.44 9.41
N LEU A 510 -21.03 3.75 9.29
CA LEU A 510 -21.68 4.78 10.10
C LEU A 510 -23.18 4.82 9.74
N ARG A 511 -24.06 4.50 10.70
CA ARG A 511 -25.51 4.70 10.50
C ARG A 511 -25.77 6.18 10.29
N SER A 512 -26.26 6.55 9.11
CA SER A 512 -26.84 7.87 8.89
C SER A 512 -28.03 8.06 9.84
N HIS A 513 -27.92 8.98 10.79
CA HIS A 513 -29.10 9.46 11.50
C HIS A 513 -29.96 10.25 10.52
N LYS A 514 -31.03 9.63 10.02
CA LYS A 514 -32.18 10.38 9.49
C LYS A 514 -32.86 11.08 10.67
N PRO A 515 -33.25 12.35 10.56
CA PRO A 515 -34.09 12.98 11.57
C PRO A 515 -35.43 12.23 11.67
N LYS A 516 -35.90 12.04 12.91
CA LYS A 516 -37.18 11.40 13.22
C LYS A 516 -38.32 12.33 12.80
N ASP A 517 -39.02 11.98 11.72
CA ASP A 517 -40.38 12.43 11.51
C ASP A 517 -41.35 11.37 12.06
N ASN A 518 -42.33 11.84 12.83
CA ASN A 518 -43.35 11.02 13.49
C ASN A 518 -44.21 10.24 12.47
N PRO A 519 -44.63 9.01 12.78
CA PRO A 519 -45.46 8.22 11.89
C PRO A 519 -46.93 8.62 12.04
N VAL A 520 -47.56 8.99 10.92
CA VAL A 520 -49.01 8.83 10.76
C VAL A 520 -49.23 7.54 9.99
N GLN A 521 -50.00 6.65 10.60
CA GLN A 521 -50.46 5.38 10.04
C GLN A 521 -51.25 5.60 8.75
N ALA A 522 -50.97 4.79 7.74
CA ALA A 522 -52.01 4.24 6.87
C ALA A 522 -51.49 2.95 6.22
N GLU A 523 -52.24 1.87 6.46
CA GLU A 523 -52.18 0.59 5.80
C GLU A 523 -52.34 0.75 4.27
N HIS A 524 -51.64 -0.06 3.48
CA HIS A 524 -52.27 -0.97 2.51
C HIS A 524 -51.21 -1.80 1.77
N SER A 525 -51.44 -3.11 1.85
CA SER A 525 -51.05 -4.19 0.94
C SER A 525 -50.87 -3.80 -0.54
N PHE A 526 -49.84 -4.32 -1.23
CA PHE A 526 -49.93 -5.47 -2.16
C PHE A 526 -48.60 -5.78 -2.86
N ALA A 527 -48.47 -7.06 -3.24
CA ALA A 527 -47.37 -7.72 -3.93
C ALA A 527 -47.21 -7.28 -5.40
N TYR A 528 -45.97 -7.15 -5.87
CA TYR A 528 -45.28 -8.02 -6.85
C TYR A 528 -43.80 -7.60 -6.97
#